data_AF-A0AAW8PAT3-F1
#
_entry.id   AF-A0AAW8PAT3-F1
#
_cell.length_a   1.000
_cell.length_b   1.000
_cell.length_c   1.000
_cell.angle_alpha   90.00
_cell.angle_beta   90.00
_cell.angle_gamma   90.00
#
_symmetry.space_group_name_H-M   'P 1'
#
loop_
_entity.id
_entity.type
_entity.pdbx_description
1 polymer ?
#
loop_
_entity_poly.entity_id
_entity_poly.type
_entity_poly.pdbx_seq_one_letter_code
_entity_poly.pdbx_strand_id
1 'polypeptide(L)'
;MPIISTKEGLNINSEHVVQFTTFRNGQTKFLLSTGGEQICEAYSEELAELFIPVIPANPGFVAVFAERWQDGIFQYKERSVIAWRLCPGGNYPIFEGYGSNDDYHVIIDPAGGVYDSEHNRYATLEDWQKEYEAEANEPAAKSPKAA
;
A
#
# COMPACT_ATOMS: atom_id res chain seq x y z
N MET A 1 6.85 14.43 -8.95
CA MET A 1 7.90 13.42 -8.70
C MET A 1 8.58 13.70 -7.37
N PRO A 2 8.91 12.67 -6.58
CA PRO A 2 9.44 12.88 -5.24
C PRO A 2 10.88 13.39 -5.27
N ILE A 3 11.19 14.32 -4.38
CA ILE A 3 12.55 14.82 -4.15
C ILE A 3 13.19 13.94 -3.07
N ILE A 4 14.38 13.44 -3.33
CA ILE A 4 15.17 12.68 -2.36
C ILE A 4 15.99 13.68 -1.55
N SER A 5 15.58 13.92 -0.32
CA SER A 5 16.32 14.75 0.64
C SER A 5 17.39 13.91 1.34
N THR A 6 18.57 14.48 1.49
CA THR A 6 19.76 13.83 2.08
C THR A 6 20.17 14.51 3.38
N LYS A 7 20.86 13.78 4.26
CA LYS A 7 21.35 14.32 5.55
C LYS A 7 22.42 15.39 5.38
N GLU A 8 23.09 15.40 4.23
CA GLU A 8 24.05 16.41 3.82
C GLU A 8 23.39 17.71 3.32
N GLY A 9 22.05 17.79 3.30
CA GLY A 9 21.29 18.96 2.87
C GLY A 9 21.13 19.10 1.36
N LEU A 10 21.44 18.04 0.60
CA LEU A 10 21.21 17.98 -0.85
C LEU A 10 19.80 17.47 -1.14
N ASN A 11 19.22 18.00 -2.22
CA ASN A 11 17.95 17.57 -2.78
C ASN A 11 18.22 16.98 -4.17
N ILE A 12 17.94 15.69 -4.35
CA ILE A 12 18.13 14.99 -5.61
C ILE A 12 16.77 14.79 -6.27
N ASN A 13 16.63 15.21 -7.53
CA ASN A 13 15.43 14.90 -8.32
C ASN A 13 15.47 13.41 -8.72
N SER A 14 14.49 12.64 -8.25
CA SER A 14 14.36 11.20 -8.54
C SER A 14 14.23 10.90 -10.04
N GLU A 15 13.67 11.80 -10.85
CA GLU A 15 13.57 11.63 -12.31
C GLU A 15 14.92 11.52 -13.01
N HIS A 16 15.96 12.10 -12.40
CA HIS A 16 17.30 12.08 -12.96
C HIS A 16 18.14 10.94 -12.40
N VAL A 17 17.63 10.11 -11.49
CA VAL A 17 18.34 8.94 -10.99
C VAL A 17 18.08 7.77 -11.93
N VAL A 18 19.15 7.24 -12.54
CA VAL A 18 19.09 6.07 -13.42
C VAL A 18 19.24 4.78 -12.61
N GLN A 19 20.08 4.82 -11.58
CA GLN A 19 20.37 3.69 -10.73
C GLN A 19 20.79 4.19 -9.35
N PHE A 20 20.48 3.42 -8.31
CA PHE A 20 21.06 3.65 -6.99
C PHE A 20 21.59 2.34 -6.39
N THR A 21 22.57 2.45 -5.50
CA THR A 21 23.12 1.33 -4.74
C THR A 21 23.34 1.77 -3.29
N THR A 22 22.73 1.06 -2.36
CA THR A 22 22.95 1.28 -0.92
C THR A 22 24.14 0.46 -0.44
N PHE A 23 25.08 1.13 0.22
CA PHE A 23 26.27 0.53 0.80
C PHE A 23 26.01 0.06 2.23
N ARG A 24 26.86 -0.85 2.74
CA ARG A 24 26.76 -1.38 4.11
C ARG A 24 26.95 -0.33 5.20
N ASN A 25 27.55 0.81 4.88
CA ASN A 25 27.77 1.93 5.81
C ASN A 25 26.58 2.90 5.87
N GLY A 26 25.45 2.59 5.23
CA GLY A 26 24.25 3.43 5.20
C GLY A 26 24.24 4.50 4.10
N GLN A 27 25.37 4.73 3.42
CA GLN A 27 25.40 5.66 2.29
C GLN A 27 24.76 5.05 1.04
N THR A 28 24.16 5.89 0.22
CA THR A 28 23.61 5.52 -1.08
C THR A 28 24.37 6.25 -2.18
N LYS A 29 24.78 5.50 -3.21
CA LYS A 29 25.32 6.04 -4.45
C LYS A 29 24.19 6.17 -5.47
N PHE A 30 23.93 7.38 -5.94
CA PHE A 30 23.01 7.69 -7.02
C PHE A 30 23.80 7.92 -8.33
N LEU A 31 23.45 7.19 -9.37
CA LEU A 31 23.89 7.45 -10.74
C LEU A 31 22.85 8.36 -11.41
N LEU A 32 23.28 9.53 -11.85
CA LEU A 32 22.42 10.51 -12.49
C LEU A 32 22.39 10.33 -14.02
N SER A 33 21.32 10.79 -14.65
CA SER A 33 21.11 10.80 -16.11
C SER A 33 22.18 11.62 -16.86
N THR A 34 22.88 12.51 -16.17
CA THR A 34 24.03 13.26 -16.69
C THR A 34 25.32 12.44 -16.74
N GLY A 35 25.31 11.21 -16.21
CA GLY A 35 26.51 10.38 -16.00
C GLY A 35 27.28 10.71 -14.72
N GLY A 36 26.85 11.72 -13.96
CA GLY A 36 27.43 12.06 -12.67
C GLY A 36 27.02 11.08 -11.56
N GLU A 37 27.83 11.01 -10.51
CA GLU A 37 27.58 10.18 -9.34
C GLU A 37 27.49 11.05 -8.08
N GLN A 38 26.50 10.77 -7.23
CA GLN A 38 26.34 11.42 -5.93
C GLN A 38 26.32 10.35 -4.83
N ILE A 39 27.20 10.47 -3.84
CA ILE A 39 27.22 9.58 -2.67
C ILE A 39 26.77 10.39 -1.47
N CYS A 40 25.70 9.94 -0.81
CA CYS A 40 25.07 10.65 0.31
C CYS A 40 24.18 9.71 1.11
N GLU A 41 23.78 10.12 2.31
CA GLU A 41 22.81 9.40 3.13
C GLU A 41 21.40 9.98 2.94
N ALA A 42 20.48 9.19 2.39
CA ALA A 42 19.09 9.62 2.22
C ALA A 42 18.34 9.61 3.56
N TYR A 43 17.38 10.52 3.74
CA TYR A 43 16.47 10.47 4.89
C TYR A 43 15.45 9.33 4.81
N SER A 44 15.12 8.88 3.60
CA SER A 44 14.17 7.80 3.37
C SER A 44 14.84 6.45 3.66
N GLU A 45 14.20 5.64 4.50
CA GLU A 45 14.64 4.27 4.80
C GLU A 45 14.37 3.32 3.62
N GLU A 46 13.31 3.58 2.85
CA GLU A 46 12.88 2.79 1.70
C GLU A 46 12.96 3.57 0.39
N LEU A 47 14.19 3.86 -0.04
CA LEU A 47 14.49 4.58 -1.28
C LEU A 47 13.80 4.01 -2.52
N ALA A 48 13.63 2.69 -2.58
CA ALA A 48 12.96 2.02 -3.70
C ALA A 48 11.53 2.52 -3.91
N GLU A 49 10.80 2.83 -2.83
CA GLU A 49 9.42 3.30 -2.91
C GLU A 49 9.30 4.66 -3.63
N LEU A 50 10.32 5.50 -3.52
CA LEU A 50 10.35 6.82 -4.16
C LEU A 50 10.40 6.72 -5.69
N PHE A 51 10.76 5.55 -6.24
CA PHE A 51 10.78 5.31 -7.68
C PHE A 51 9.52 4.62 -8.19
N ILE A 52 8.60 4.24 -7.30
CA ILE A 52 7.37 3.57 -7.71
C ILE A 52 6.38 4.62 -8.22
N PRO A 53 5.88 4.51 -9.46
CA PRO A 53 4.93 5.47 -10.00
C PRO A 53 3.64 5.51 -9.19
N VAL A 54 3.16 6.72 -8.92
CA VAL A 54 1.87 6.97 -8.31
C VAL A 54 0.98 7.69 -9.33
N ILE A 55 -0.14 7.06 -9.70
CA ILE A 55 -1.12 7.63 -10.61
C ILE A 55 -2.40 8.00 -9.85
N PRO A 56 -3.06 9.14 -10.15
CA PRO A 56 -4.33 9.47 -9.54
C PRO A 56 -5.39 8.39 -9.80
N ALA A 57 -6.23 8.11 -8.81
CA ALA A 57 -7.37 7.22 -8.98
C ALA A 57 -8.52 7.97 -9.66
N ASN A 58 -9.33 7.25 -10.45
CA ASN A 58 -10.60 7.81 -10.87
C ASN A 58 -11.49 8.04 -9.63
N PRO A 59 -12.29 9.11 -9.59
CA PRO A 59 -13.22 9.33 -8.48
C PRO A 59 -14.18 8.15 -8.32
N GLY A 60 -14.50 7.81 -7.06
CA GLY A 60 -15.50 6.80 -6.71
C GLY A 60 -14.96 5.43 -6.31
N PHE A 61 -13.64 5.20 -6.37
CA PHE A 61 -13.04 4.02 -5.74
C PHE A 61 -13.03 4.18 -4.22
N VAL A 62 -13.53 3.17 -3.51
CA VAL A 62 -13.59 3.14 -2.04
C VAL A 62 -12.99 1.83 -1.55
N ALA A 63 -12.14 1.89 -0.54
CA ALA A 63 -11.65 0.70 0.15
C ALA A 63 -12.40 0.52 1.48
N VAL A 64 -12.73 -0.73 1.79
CA VAL A 64 -13.41 -1.13 3.01
C VAL A 64 -12.44 -1.85 3.93
N PHE A 65 -12.34 -1.35 5.14
CA PHE A 65 -11.57 -1.88 6.25
C PHE A 65 -12.54 -2.54 7.21
N ALA A 66 -12.19 -3.70 7.75
CA ALA A 66 -13.01 -4.40 8.72
C ALA A 66 -12.18 -4.75 9.95
N GLU A 67 -12.73 -4.44 11.12
CA GLU A 67 -12.12 -4.78 12.39
C GLU A 67 -13.15 -5.50 13.25
N ARG A 68 -12.73 -6.60 13.89
CA ARG A 68 -13.54 -7.28 14.89
C ARG A 68 -13.15 -6.79 16.28
N TRP A 69 -14.10 -6.21 17.00
CA TRP A 69 -13.91 -5.75 18.36
C TRP A 69 -13.97 -6.90 19.38
N GLN A 70 -13.51 -6.63 20.60
CA GLN A 70 -13.44 -7.62 21.68
C GLN A 70 -14.80 -8.17 22.11
N ASP A 71 -15.86 -7.38 21.92
CA ASP A 71 -17.25 -7.77 22.15
C ASP A 71 -17.86 -8.61 21.01
N GLY A 72 -17.08 -8.87 19.96
CA GLY A 72 -17.48 -9.64 18.80
C GLY A 72 -18.22 -8.83 17.74
N ILE A 73 -18.38 -7.52 17.92
CA ILE A 73 -18.99 -6.64 16.93
C ILE A 73 -17.98 -6.33 15.82
N PHE A 74 -18.44 -6.35 14.57
CA PHE A 74 -17.64 -5.95 13.42
C PHE A 74 -17.85 -4.46 13.13
N GLN A 75 -16.76 -3.72 12.98
CA GLN A 75 -16.76 -2.36 12.48
C GLN A 75 -16.21 -2.33 11.07
N TYR A 76 -16.91 -1.59 10.21
CA TYR A 76 -16.50 -1.34 8.84
C TYR A 76 -16.20 0.14 8.66
N LYS A 77 -15.07 0.44 8.05
CA LYS A 77 -14.66 1.80 7.72
C LYS A 77 -14.39 1.89 6.23
N GLU A 78 -14.96 2.92 5.61
CA GLU A 78 -14.74 3.23 4.20
C GLU A 78 -13.74 4.39 4.07
N ARG A 79 -12.78 4.25 3.15
CA ARG A 79 -11.85 5.33 2.78
C ARG A 79 -11.78 5.46 1.27
N SER A 80 -11.80 6.70 0.79
CA SER A 80 -11.59 7.00 -0.63
C SER A 80 -10.19 6.59 -1.07
N VAL A 81 -10.10 5.91 -2.21
CA VAL A 81 -8.82 5.69 -2.90
C VAL A 81 -8.52 6.94 -3.72
N ILE A 82 -7.40 7.60 -3.44
CA ILE A 82 -7.00 8.86 -4.08
C ILE A 82 -5.96 8.66 -5.17
N ALA A 83 -5.18 7.58 -5.09
CA ALA A 83 -4.16 7.24 -6.07
C ALA A 83 -3.84 5.73 -6.05
N TRP A 84 -3.11 5.28 -7.06
CA TRP A 84 -2.59 3.92 -7.18
C TRP A 84 -1.08 3.96 -7.30
N ARG A 85 -0.43 3.13 -6.49
CA ARG A 85 1.00 2.84 -6.60
C ARG A 85 1.17 1.65 -7.54
N LEU A 86 1.88 1.84 -8.65
CA LEU A 86 2.09 0.81 -9.67
C LEU A 86 3.33 -0.03 -9.36
N CYS A 87 3.16 -1.07 -8.54
CA CYS A 87 4.25 -1.98 -8.19
C CYS A 87 4.35 -3.15 -9.18
N PRO A 88 5.54 -3.77 -9.35
CA PRO A 88 5.69 -4.97 -10.18
C PRO A 88 4.77 -6.14 -9.79
N GLY A 89 4.41 -6.24 -8.51
CA GLY A 89 3.54 -7.30 -7.97
C GLY A 89 2.04 -6.99 -8.02
N GLY A 90 1.64 -5.81 -8.48
CA GLY A 90 0.25 -5.36 -8.47
C GLY A 90 0.11 -3.87 -8.18
N ASN A 91 -1.08 -3.35 -8.37
CA ASN A 91 -1.38 -1.95 -8.08
C ASN A 91 -1.94 -1.85 -6.66
N TYR A 92 -1.31 -1.02 -5.83
CA TYR A 92 -1.71 -0.83 -4.44
C TYR A 92 -2.43 0.50 -4.28
N PRO A 93 -3.61 0.55 -3.64
CA PRO A 93 -4.34 1.79 -3.41
C PRO A 93 -3.59 2.68 -2.41
N ILE A 94 -3.74 3.99 -2.60
CA ILE A 94 -3.36 5.03 -1.65
C ILE A 94 -4.65 5.72 -1.19
N PHE A 95 -4.79 5.88 0.11
CA PHE A 95 -6.02 6.36 0.73
C PHE A 95 -5.92 7.81 1.20
N GLU A 96 -7.07 8.47 1.31
CA GLU A 96 -7.16 9.75 1.99
C GLU A 96 -6.88 9.60 3.51
N GLY A 97 -6.13 10.55 4.06
CA GLY A 97 -5.85 10.67 5.50
C GLY A 97 -4.68 9.83 6.00
N TYR A 98 -4.31 10.06 7.26
CA TYR A 98 -3.27 9.31 7.95
C TYR A 98 -3.92 8.16 8.73
N GLY A 99 -3.48 6.92 8.50
CA GLY A 99 -3.92 5.74 9.23
C GLY A 99 -2.73 4.81 9.46
N SER A 100 -2.73 4.09 10.58
CA SER A 100 -1.70 3.08 10.90
C SER A 100 -2.03 1.71 10.33
N ASN A 101 -3.20 1.55 9.71
CA ASN A 101 -3.65 0.30 9.15
C ASN A 101 -4.16 0.53 7.72
N ASP A 102 -3.32 0.13 6.76
CA ASP A 102 -3.64 0.15 5.33
C ASP A 102 -4.11 -1.25 4.84
N ASP A 103 -4.39 -2.18 5.77
CA ASP A 103 -4.98 -3.49 5.47
C ASP A 103 -6.48 -3.34 5.21
N TYR A 104 -6.82 -2.92 4.00
CA TYR A 104 -8.18 -3.00 3.48
C TYR A 104 -8.49 -4.45 3.07
N HIS A 105 -9.77 -4.83 3.12
CA HIS A 105 -10.20 -6.16 2.72
C HIS A 105 -10.78 -6.20 1.31
N VAL A 106 -11.58 -5.19 0.96
CA VAL A 106 -12.20 -5.09 -0.37
C VAL A 106 -12.13 -3.67 -0.92
N ILE A 107 -12.17 -3.57 -2.25
CA ILE A 107 -12.35 -2.32 -2.99
C ILE A 107 -13.71 -2.36 -3.67
N ILE A 108 -14.43 -1.25 -3.53
CA ILE A 108 -15.64 -0.93 -4.29
C ILE A 108 -15.20 -0.05 -5.47
N ASP A 109 -15.52 -0.49 -6.69
CA ASP A 109 -15.30 0.30 -7.90
C ASP A 109 -16.40 1.37 -8.08
N PRO A 110 -16.17 2.40 -8.93
CA PRO A 110 -17.17 3.44 -9.17
C PRO A 110 -18.50 2.95 -9.78
N ALA A 111 -18.55 1.73 -10.31
CA ALA A 111 -19.76 1.10 -10.82
C ALA A 111 -20.49 0.26 -9.76
N GLY A 112 -19.97 0.19 -8.52
CA GLY A 112 -20.53 -0.55 -7.40
C GLY A 112 -20.08 -2.02 -7.32
N GLY A 113 -19.10 -2.44 -8.12
CA GLY A 113 -18.50 -3.77 -8.02
C GLY A 113 -17.60 -3.88 -6.79
N VAL A 114 -17.70 -4.97 -6.04
CA VAL A 114 -16.91 -5.22 -4.83
C VAL A 114 -15.90 -6.34 -5.11
N TYR A 115 -14.62 -6.08 -4.87
CA TYR A 115 -13.51 -7.00 -5.15
C TYR A 115 -12.59 -7.14 -3.95
N ASP A 116 -12.22 -8.37 -3.60
CA ASP A 116 -11.18 -8.64 -2.61
C ASP A 116 -9.78 -8.71 -3.25
N SER A 117 -8.77 -8.98 -2.40
CA SER A 117 -7.37 -9.14 -2.83
C SER A 117 -7.13 -10.40 -3.68
N GLU A 118 -8.02 -11.39 -3.61
CA GLU A 118 -7.97 -12.63 -4.39
C GLU A 118 -8.68 -12.52 -5.74
N HIS A 119 -9.22 -11.34 -6.07
CA HIS A 119 -10.01 -11.05 -7.26
C HIS A 119 -11.38 -11.75 -7.28
N ASN A 120 -11.87 -12.20 -6.13
CA ASN A 120 -13.26 -12.60 -6.00
C ASN A 120 -14.14 -11.37 -6.13
N ARG A 121 -15.27 -11.53 -6.82
CA ARG A 121 -16.24 -10.47 -7.05
C ARG A 121 -17.51 -10.76 -6.27
N TYR A 122 -17.95 -9.79 -5.49
CA TYR A 122 -19.20 -9.84 -4.75
C TYR A 122 -20.27 -8.98 -5.43
N ALA A 123 -21.54 -9.38 -5.26
CA ALA A 123 -22.67 -8.66 -5.83
C ALA A 123 -22.93 -7.34 -5.08
N THR A 124 -22.79 -7.36 -3.75
CA THR A 124 -22.90 -6.18 -2.89
C THR A 124 -21.89 -6.24 -1.75
N LEU A 125 -21.73 -5.12 -1.04
CA LEU A 125 -20.87 -5.06 0.15
C LEU A 125 -21.41 -5.95 1.27
N GLU A 126 -22.74 -6.00 1.44
CA GLU A 126 -23.39 -6.82 2.48
C GLU A 126 -23.17 -8.32 2.25
N ASP A 127 -23.09 -8.75 0.99
CA ASP A 127 -22.81 -10.15 0.68
C ASP A 127 -21.36 -10.52 1.07
N TRP A 128 -20.40 -9.64 0.78
CA TRP A 128 -19.03 -9.80 1.28
C TRP A 128 -18.96 -9.77 2.81
N GLN A 129 -19.65 -8.84 3.48
CA GLN A 129 -19.65 -8.73 4.95
C GLN A 129 -20.15 -10.01 5.61
N LYS A 130 -21.21 -10.63 5.09
CA LYS A 130 -21.72 -11.91 5.62
C LYS A 130 -20.68 -13.03 5.51
N GLU A 131 -19.97 -13.11 4.41
CA GLU A 131 -18.91 -14.11 4.20
C GLU A 131 -17.74 -13.86 5.14
N TYR A 132 -17.26 -12.61 5.20
CA TYR A 132 -16.18 -12.20 6.10
C TYR A 132 -16.50 -12.48 7.57
N GLU A 133 -17.72 -12.15 8.02
CA GLU A 133 -18.16 -12.43 9.38
C GLU A 133 -18.32 -13.93 9.63
N ALA A 134 -18.79 -14.70 8.65
CA ALA A 134 -18.89 -16.15 8.77
C ALA A 134 -17.49 -16.78 8.94
N GLU A 135 -16.52 -16.41 8.09
CA GLU A 135 -15.14 -16.90 8.18
C GLU A 135 -14.45 -16.49 9.48
N ALA A 136 -14.62 -15.23 9.89
CA ALA A 136 -14.04 -14.73 11.14
C ALA A 136 -14.70 -15.36 12.39
N ASN A 137 -15.95 -15.82 12.27
CA ASN A 137 -16.67 -16.53 13.34
C ASN A 137 -16.58 -18.05 13.26
N GLU A 138 -16.08 -18.61 12.15
CA GLU A 138 -15.70 -20.02 12.15
C GLU A 138 -14.67 -20.20 13.27
N PRO A 139 -14.89 -21.14 14.21
CA PRO A 139 -13.93 -21.36 15.27
C PRO A 139 -12.57 -21.64 14.64
N ALA A 140 -11.49 -21.22 15.33
CA ALA A 140 -10.11 -21.65 15.11
C ALA A 140 -9.96 -23.18 15.28
N ALA A 141 -10.75 -23.96 14.55
CA ALA A 141 -11.01 -25.38 14.68
C ALA A 141 -10.08 -26.22 13.82
N LYS A 142 -9.03 -25.61 13.27
CA LYS A 142 -7.89 -26.31 12.68
C LYS A 142 -6.57 -25.69 13.12
N SER A 143 -6.39 -25.54 14.43
CA SER A 143 -5.05 -25.75 14.98
C SER A 143 -4.80 -27.26 15.02
N PRO A 144 -3.96 -27.85 14.14
CA PRO A 144 -3.47 -29.17 14.43
C PRO A 144 -2.66 -29.06 15.72
N LYS A 145 -3.13 -29.71 16.79
CA LYS A 145 -2.23 -30.10 17.88
C LYS A 145 -1.20 -31.03 17.25
N ALA A 146 -0.04 -30.48 16.93
CA ALA A 146 1.13 -31.23 16.51
C ALA A 146 2.11 -31.33 17.71
N ALA A 147 2.38 -32.59 18.06
CA ALA A 147 3.44 -33.15 18.91
C ALA A 147 3.42 -32.79 20.40
#